data_AF-A0A5D2GSX1-F1
#
_entry.id   AF-A0A5D2GSX1-F1
#
_cell.length_a   1.000
_cell.length_b   1.000
_cell.length_c   1.000
_cell.angle_alpha   90.00
_cell.angle_beta   90.00
_cell.angle_gamma   90.00
#
_symmetry.space_group_name_H-M   'P 1'
#
loop_
_entity.id
_entity.type
_entity.pdbx_description
1 polymer ?
#
loop_
_entity_poly.entity_id
_entity_poly.type
_entity_poly.pdbx_seq_one_letter_code
_entity_poly.pdbx_strand_id
1 'polypeptide(L)' 'MLQVVIFFTAHGVPLAYVEEAGDPYKAEMEECVDLIIEELEKRKITNAYTLAYQSGFWNYVDG' A
#
# COMPACT_ATOMS: atom_id res chain seq x y z
N MET A 1 -4.04 -13.19 23.28
CA MET A 1 -2.69 -12.64 23.02
C MET A 1 -2.86 -11.52 22.02
N LEU A 2 -2.25 -10.35 22.24
CA LEU A 2 -2.33 -9.24 21.29
C LEU A 2 -1.49 -9.60 20.05
N GLN A 3 -2.07 -9.47 18.85
CA GLN A 3 -1.36 -9.67 17.59
C GLN A 3 -0.86 -8.33 17.08
N VAL A 4 0.43 -8.24 16.76
CA VAL A 4 1.01 -7.04 16.13
C VAL A 4 0.76 -7.11 14.63
N VAL A 5 0.26 -6.02 14.05
CA VAL A 5 -0.04 -5.86 12.62
C VAL A 5 0.82 -4.71 12.09
N ILE A 6 1.39 -4.90 10.91
CA ILE A 6 2.17 -3.86 10.22
C ILE A 6 1.18 -3.04 9.38
N PHE A 7 1.14 -1.73 9.61
CA PHE A 7 0.23 -0.83 8.91
C PHE A 7 1.04 0.15 8.06
N PHE A 8 1.08 -0.09 6.75
CA PHE A 8 1.72 0.81 5.80
C PHE A 8 0.74 1.94 5.44
N THR A 9 1.25 3.16 5.34
CA THR A 9 0.48 4.30 4.82
C THR A 9 1.22 4.98 3.68
N ALA A 10 0.48 5.26 2.62
CA ALA A 10 0.95 6.02 1.46
C ALA A 10 0.04 7.23 1.24
N HIS A 11 0.53 8.29 0.60
CA HIS A 11 -0.30 9.46 0.31
C HIS A 11 -1.18 9.21 -0.92
N GLY A 12 -2.47 9.55 -0.88
CA GLY A 12 -3.32 9.45 -2.07
C GLY A 12 -2.96 10.48 -3.14
N VAL A 13 -2.97 10.08 -4.41
CA VAL A 13 -2.87 10.99 -5.57
C VAL A 13 -4.26 11.28 -6.19
N PRO A 14 -4.48 12.37 -6.94
CA PRO A 14 -5.74 12.60 -7.64
C PRO A 14 -6.09 11.50 -8.65
N LEU A 15 -7.38 11.13 -8.77
CA LEU A 15 -7.85 10.09 -9.70
C LEU A 15 -7.42 10.34 -11.15
N ALA A 16 -7.48 11.60 -11.60
CA ALA A 16 -7.08 11.99 -12.96
C ALA A 16 -5.62 11.62 -13.29
N TYR A 17 -4.73 11.50 -12.29
CA TYR A 17 -3.35 11.11 -12.54
C TYR A 17 -3.28 9.66 -12.98
N VAL A 18 -4.14 8.80 -12.43
CA VAL A 18 -4.20 7.39 -12.80
C VAL A 18 -5.04 7.18 -14.06
N GLU A 19 -6.23 7.75 -14.14
CA GLU A 19 -7.15 7.51 -15.26
C GLU A 19 -6.76 8.25 -16.54
N GLU A 20 -6.32 9.51 -16.44
CA GLU A 20 -6.02 10.34 -17.61
C GLU A 20 -4.52 10.37 -17.94
N ALA A 21 -3.67 10.41 -16.93
CA ALA A 21 -2.21 10.47 -17.11
C ALA A 21 -1.50 9.11 -17.05
N GLY A 22 -2.21 8.03 -16.66
CA GLY A 22 -1.66 6.68 -16.60
C GLY A 22 -0.56 6.51 -15.54
N ASP A 23 -0.64 7.27 -14.45
CA ASP A 23 0.34 7.26 -13.36
C ASP A 23 0.40 5.87 -12.69
N PRO A 24 1.58 5.21 -12.65
CA PRO A 24 1.75 3.88 -12.08
C PRO A 24 1.83 3.88 -10.54
N TYR A 25 1.64 5.02 -9.87
CA TYR A 25 1.83 5.22 -8.43
C TYR A 25 1.31 4.06 -7.55
N LYS A 26 0.08 3.59 -7.80
CA LYS A 26 -0.51 2.50 -7.00
C LYS A 26 0.27 1.19 -7.14
N ALA A 27 0.61 0.81 -8.38
CA ALA A 27 1.34 -0.42 -8.65
C ALA A 27 2.77 -0.36 -8.07
N GLU A 28 3.45 0.77 -8.21
CA GLU A 28 4.79 0.97 -7.66
C GLU A 28 4.79 0.93 -6.12
N MET A 29 3.73 1.44 -5.48
CA MET A 29 3.60 1.40 -4.02
C MET A 29 3.29 -0.02 -3.52
N GLU A 30 2.43 -0.77 -4.21
CA GLU A 30 2.15 -2.18 -3.90
C GLU A 30 3.42 -3.04 -4.05
N GLU A 31 4.18 -2.87 -5.14
CA GLU A 31 5.45 -3.56 -5.36
C GLU A 31 6.47 -3.22 -4.25
N CYS A 32 6.56 -1.96 -3.84
CA CYS A 32 7.43 -1.55 -2.74
C CYS A 32 7.07 -2.23 -1.42
N VAL A 33 5.77 -2.35 -1.09
CA VAL A 33 5.30 -3.06 0.11
C VAL A 33 5.63 -4.55 0.02
N ASP A 34 5.43 -5.18 -1.12
CA ASP A 34 5.76 -6.60 -1.33
C ASP A 34 7.25 -6.89 -1.08
N LEU A 35 8.14 -6.03 -1.58
CA LEU A 35 9.59 -6.16 -1.35
C LEU A 35 9.96 -6.04 0.13
N ILE A 36 9.29 -5.15 0.87
CA ILE A 36 9.49 -5.00 2.32
C ILE A 36 9.02 -6.26 3.05
N ILE A 37 7.86 -6.81 2.69
CA ILE A 37 7.33 -8.03 3.30
C ILE A 37 8.22 -9.23 3.00
N GLU A 38 8.69 -9.39 1.77
CA GLU A 38 9.63 -10.45 1.40
C GLU A 38 10.91 -10.40 2.26
N GLU A 39 11.44 -9.20 2.49
CA GLU A 39 12.62 -9.01 3.34
C GLU A 39 12.34 -9.28 4.83
N LEU A 40 11.14 -8.96 5.32
CA LEU A 40 10.71 -9.29 6.68
C LEU A 40 10.51 -10.81 6.86
N GLU A 41 9.94 -11.48 5.87
CA GLU A 41 9.77 -12.94 5.86
C GLU A 41 11.12 -13.66 5.90
N LYS A 42 12.12 -13.19 5.14
CA LYS A 42 13.52 -13.69 5.22
C LYS A 42 14.10 -13.58 6.63
N ARG A 43 13.67 -12.57 7.40
CA ARG A 43 14.06 -12.33 8.80
C ARG A 43 13.16 -13.04 9.82
N LYS A 44 12.21 -13.87 9.35
CA LYS A 44 11.22 -14.62 10.16
C LYS A 44 10.21 -13.71 10.90
N ILE A 45 9.92 -12.54 10.34
CA ILE A 45 8.87 -11.63 10.80
C ILE A 45 7.66 -11.85 9.89
N THR A 46 6.65 -12.55 10.38
CA THR A 46 5.47 -12.99 9.60
C THR A 46 4.18 -12.36 10.12
N ASN A 47 4.26 -11.08 10.51
CA ASN A 47 3.10 -10.32 10.95
C ASN A 47 2.15 -10.08 9.77
N ALA A 48 0.84 -10.10 10.04
CA ALA A 48 -0.13 -9.61 9.07
C ALA A 48 0.17 -8.14 8.75
N TYR A 49 -0.11 -7.73 7.52
CA TYR A 49 0.08 -6.35 7.09
C TYR A 49 -1.11 -5.84 6.28
N THR A 50 -1.21 -4.52 6.18
CA THR A 50 -2.15 -3.83 5.30
C THR A 50 -1.51 -2.53 4.79
N LEU A 51 -1.92 -2.10 3.61
CA LEU A 51 -1.54 -0.82 3.00
C LEU A 51 -2.80 0.04 2.88
N ALA A 52 -2.76 1.24 3.46
CA ALA A 52 -3.82 2.22 3.33
C ALA A 52 -3.31 3.51 2.69
N TYR A 53 -4.11 4.11 1.81
CA TYR A 53 -3.78 5.41 1.22
C TYR A 53 -4.45 6.53 2.02
N GLN A 54 -3.64 7.35 2.70
CA GLN A 54 -4.11 8.49 3.48
C GLN A 54 -4.31 9.71 2.57
N SER A 55 -5.54 10.22 2.57
CA SER A 55 -6.01 11.50 2.00
C SER A 55 -5.49 11.86 0.60
N GLY A 56 -6.40 11.85 -0.38
CA GLY A 56 -6.21 12.38 -1.73
C GLY A 56 -7.23 11.74 -2.68
N PHE A 57 -8.47 12.25 -2.67
CA PHE A 57 -9.58 11.94 -3.61
C PHE A 57 -9.73 10.49 -4.16
N TRP A 58 -9.44 9.46 -3.37
CA TRP A 58 -9.80 8.07 -3.66
C TRP A 58 -11.07 7.68 -2.89
N ASN A 59 -12.22 8.22 -3.31
CA ASN A 59 -13.52 7.74 -2.81
C ASN A 59 -14.09 6.59 -3.66
N TYR A 60 -13.36 6.09 -4.66
CA TYR A 60 -13.83 5.08 -5.60
C TYR A 60 -12.65 4.27 -6.12
N VAL A 61 -12.19 3.25 -5.39
CA VAL A 61 -11.42 2.13 -5.99
C VAL A 61 -11.41 0.89 -5.12
N ASP A 62 -11.63 1.02 -3.80
CA ASP A 62 -11.86 -0.15 -2.96
C ASP A 62 -13.37 -0.24 -2.66
N GLY A 63 -14.04 -1.08 -3.46
CA GLY A 63 -15.32 -1.67 -3.08
C GLY A 63 -15.11 -2.79 -2.07
#